data_AF-A0A6I5F638-F1
#
_entry.id   AF-A0A6I5F638-F1
#
_cell.length_a   1.000
_cell.length_b   1.000
_cell.length_c   1.000
_cell.angle_alpha   90.00
_cell.angle_beta   90.00
_cell.angle_gamma   90.00
#
_symmetry.space_group_name_H-M   'P 1'
#
loop_
_entity.id
_entity.type
_entity.pdbx_description
1 polymer ?
#
loop_
_entity_poly.entity_id
_entity_poly.type
_entity_poly.pdbx_seq_one_letter_code
_entity_poly.pdbx_strand_id
1 'polypeptide(L)'
;MSTAGAAGRTRPAWKVWAVVAAVVVVVAGLLHAWRNTNVLTADRLCGGLVPAEQAEAVLPGAGRLDAEGDGLDDDLTDTVCRVSKSSVLPGSGKSELTVRVWAEQGDGLLGVEHLLDLPRTSFFSGAVTGGVDTRQAWALLPEKCWTRKQPVIVRVSTTGPITDRAAFAAFTTGTARSVAAAAHCGDLPEKPGPLVPPVSDEARPVSEGRVCGLDGVSVRGRVPEGTKVLEQGQKAPAGLWSCSLFLDDDSSGIVRADGFMTYTASRDPLFTAAVRKAPGTTRGKAPDGRAAEVVNTQKMILPCAQGDPLYLAMRPGMQYLEAREAAGLPTTDDYFARFTEAAAETFGCAAPATG
;
A
#
# COMPACT_ATOMS: atom_id res chain seq x y z
N MET A 1 80.11 -24.86 -49.56
CA MET A 1 79.72 -24.60 -48.15
C MET A 1 79.14 -23.20 -48.09
N SER A 2 77.81 -23.08 -48.07
CA SER A 2 77.09 -21.82 -47.90
C SER A 2 75.93 -22.09 -46.95
N THR A 3 75.99 -21.57 -45.73
CA THR A 3 74.88 -21.54 -44.79
C THR A 3 74.27 -20.14 -44.84
N ALA A 4 73.12 -20.04 -45.51
CA ALA A 4 72.28 -18.86 -45.53
C ALA A 4 71.57 -18.69 -44.17
N GLY A 5 71.39 -17.43 -43.77
CA GLY A 5 70.89 -17.04 -42.46
C GLY A 5 69.41 -17.33 -42.20
N ALA A 6 69.06 -17.34 -40.92
CA ALA A 6 67.69 -17.24 -40.45
C ALA A 6 67.55 -15.91 -39.69
N ALA A 7 67.11 -14.86 -40.39
CA ALA A 7 66.67 -13.62 -39.75
C ALA A 7 65.30 -13.87 -39.10
N GLY A 8 65.29 -13.95 -37.77
CA GLY A 8 64.07 -14.04 -36.96
C GLY A 8 63.21 -12.81 -37.19
N ARG A 9 62.08 -12.99 -37.89
CA ARG A 9 61.09 -11.96 -38.15
C ARG A 9 60.31 -11.69 -36.86
N THR A 10 60.78 -10.75 -36.03
CA THR A 10 60.02 -10.31 -34.85
C THR A 10 58.73 -9.63 -35.31
N ARG A 11 57.58 -10.26 -35.01
CA ARG A 11 56.28 -9.62 -35.23
C ARG A 11 56.28 -8.29 -34.45
N PRO A 12 55.87 -7.16 -35.05
CA PRO A 12 55.99 -5.86 -34.41
C PRO A 12 55.05 -5.81 -33.19
N ALA A 13 55.65 -5.83 -31.99
CA ALA A 13 54.95 -5.85 -30.71
C ALA A 13 53.89 -4.75 -30.57
N TRP A 14 54.06 -3.62 -31.25
CA TRP A 14 53.10 -2.51 -31.28
C TRP A 14 51.70 -2.91 -31.78
N LYS A 15 51.59 -3.85 -32.73
CA LYS A 15 50.28 -4.32 -33.22
C LYS A 15 49.57 -5.14 -32.15
N VAL A 16 50.32 -5.88 -31.35
CA VAL A 16 49.78 -6.64 -30.21
C VAL A 16 49.32 -5.67 -29.12
N TRP A 17 50.12 -4.65 -28.79
CA TRP A 17 49.74 -3.62 -27.82
C TRP A 17 48.51 -2.81 -28.23
N ALA A 18 48.38 -2.46 -29.51
CA ALA A 18 47.20 -1.75 -30.03
C ALA A 18 45.93 -2.60 -29.91
N VAL A 19 46.01 -3.90 -30.22
CA VAL A 19 44.89 -4.84 -30.05
C VAL A 19 44.53 -5.00 -28.57
N VAL A 20 45.52 -5.17 -27.68
CA VAL A 20 45.28 -5.26 -26.24
C VAL A 20 44.63 -3.99 -25.70
N ALA A 21 45.11 -2.80 -26.10
CA ALA A 21 44.53 -1.53 -25.69
C ALA A 21 43.08 -1.38 -26.17
N ALA A 22 42.79 -1.76 -27.42
CA ALA A 22 41.42 -1.74 -27.95
C ALA A 22 40.50 -2.70 -27.17
N VAL A 23 40.96 -3.91 -26.85
CA VAL A 23 40.22 -4.88 -26.03
C VAL A 23 39.96 -4.31 -24.63
N VAL A 24 40.96 -3.69 -23.99
CA VAL A 24 40.80 -3.08 -22.67
C VAL A 24 39.77 -1.95 -22.70
N VAL A 25 39.79 -1.09 -23.71
CA VAL A 25 38.80 0.00 -23.85
C VAL A 25 37.39 -0.56 -24.05
N VAL A 26 37.22 -1.59 -24.88
CA VAL A 26 35.92 -2.25 -25.10
C VAL A 26 35.43 -2.90 -23.80
N VAL A 27 36.29 -3.64 -23.09
CA VAL A 27 35.92 -4.28 -21.81
C VAL A 27 35.58 -3.22 -20.76
N ALA A 28 36.35 -2.14 -20.66
CA ALA A 28 36.05 -1.03 -19.76
C ALA A 28 34.73 -0.34 -20.11
N GLY A 29 34.46 -0.13 -21.40
CA GLY A 29 33.19 0.42 -21.90
C GLY A 29 32.01 -0.48 -21.59
N LEU A 30 32.15 -1.80 -21.79
CA LEU A 30 31.13 -2.79 -21.45
C LEU A 30 30.89 -2.89 -19.94
N LEU A 31 31.95 -2.88 -19.12
CA LEU A 31 31.83 -2.85 -17.67
C LEU A 31 31.18 -1.56 -17.17
N HIS A 32 31.48 -0.43 -17.82
CA HIS A 32 30.86 0.85 -17.50
C HIS A 32 29.38 0.87 -17.90
N ALA A 33 29.04 0.39 -19.09
CA ALA A 33 27.65 0.24 -19.53
C ALA A 33 26.90 -0.71 -18.59
N TRP A 34 27.46 -1.88 -18.31
CA TRP A 34 26.86 -2.87 -17.40
C TRP A 34 26.64 -2.30 -15.99
N ARG A 35 27.62 -1.62 -15.40
CA ARG A 35 27.48 -1.06 -14.04
C ARG A 35 26.46 0.08 -13.93
N ASN A 36 26.11 0.73 -15.04
CA ASN A 36 25.30 1.94 -15.02
C ASN A 36 23.97 1.81 -15.78
N THR A 37 23.72 0.69 -16.46
CA THR A 37 22.53 0.49 -17.29
C THR A 37 22.02 -0.96 -17.20
N ASN A 38 20.80 -1.18 -17.67
CA ASN A 38 20.13 -2.48 -17.67
C ASN A 38 20.47 -3.37 -18.89
N VAL A 39 21.56 -3.11 -19.61
CA VAL A 39 21.89 -3.79 -20.89
C VAL A 39 22.00 -5.33 -20.76
N LEU A 40 22.28 -5.85 -19.56
CA LEU A 40 22.30 -7.30 -19.27
C LEU A 40 21.39 -7.69 -18.10
N THR A 41 20.46 -6.81 -17.71
CA THR A 41 19.48 -7.12 -16.67
C THR A 41 18.39 -8.00 -17.27
N ALA A 42 17.94 -9.02 -16.54
CA ALA A 42 16.82 -9.83 -16.97
C ALA A 42 15.53 -8.98 -17.10
N ASP A 43 14.69 -9.28 -18.08
CA ASP A 43 13.41 -8.58 -18.30
C ASP A 43 12.45 -8.71 -17.11
N ARG A 44 12.64 -9.77 -16.29
CA ARG A 44 11.92 -10.01 -15.05
C ARG A 44 12.88 -10.30 -13.91
N LEU A 45 12.62 -9.65 -12.79
CA LEU A 45 13.33 -9.73 -11.52
C LEU A 45 12.53 -10.61 -10.54
N CYS A 46 13.14 -10.93 -9.38
CA CYS A 46 12.46 -11.64 -8.28
C CYS A 46 11.84 -12.98 -8.70
N GLY A 47 12.61 -13.85 -9.38
CA GLY A 47 12.09 -15.14 -9.87
C GLY A 47 10.96 -15.03 -10.88
N GLY A 48 10.81 -13.89 -11.58
CA GLY A 48 9.79 -13.68 -12.61
C GLY A 48 8.61 -12.79 -12.19
N LEU A 49 8.54 -12.39 -10.92
CA LEU A 49 7.41 -11.65 -10.35
C LEU A 49 7.35 -10.18 -10.79
N VAL A 50 8.50 -9.54 -10.92
CA VAL A 50 8.60 -8.08 -11.13
C VAL A 50 9.18 -7.78 -12.51
N PRO A 51 8.44 -7.16 -13.44
CA PRO A 51 9.00 -6.70 -14.69
C PRO A 51 10.05 -5.59 -14.46
N ALA A 52 11.22 -5.70 -15.10
CA ALA A 52 12.29 -4.73 -14.93
C ALA A 52 11.88 -3.32 -15.38
N GLU A 53 11.11 -3.20 -16.45
CA GLU A 53 10.56 -1.91 -16.93
C GLU A 53 9.66 -1.23 -15.87
N GLN A 54 8.82 -2.01 -15.18
CA GLN A 54 7.96 -1.46 -14.14
C GLN A 54 8.77 -1.04 -12.90
N ALA A 55 9.81 -1.82 -12.53
CA ALA A 55 10.73 -1.45 -11.46
C ALA A 55 11.52 -0.17 -11.79
N GLU A 56 11.97 -0.03 -13.04
CA GLU A 56 12.68 1.16 -13.54
C GLU A 56 11.83 2.43 -13.43
N ALA A 57 10.51 2.32 -13.67
CA ALA A 57 9.57 3.42 -13.63
C ALA A 57 9.29 3.93 -12.20
N VAL A 58 9.34 3.06 -11.19
CA VAL A 58 9.03 3.41 -9.79
C VAL A 58 10.26 3.70 -8.93
N LEU A 59 11.43 3.17 -9.31
CA LEU A 59 12.69 3.43 -8.59
C LEU A 59 13.35 4.71 -9.11
N PRO A 60 13.49 5.75 -8.26
CA PRO A 60 14.12 7.00 -8.66
C PRO A 60 15.62 6.81 -8.90
N GLY A 61 16.19 7.75 -9.66
CA GLY A 61 17.61 7.76 -9.99
C GLY A 61 17.94 7.03 -11.28
N ALA A 62 19.22 7.01 -11.61
CA ALA A 62 19.75 6.32 -12.78
C ALA A 62 20.63 5.15 -12.34
N GLY A 63 20.69 4.09 -13.13
CA GLY A 63 21.60 2.99 -12.86
C GLY A 63 21.10 1.63 -13.33
N ARG A 64 21.80 0.60 -12.87
CA ARG A 64 21.45 -0.79 -13.07
C ARG A 64 20.47 -1.22 -11.97
N LEU A 65 19.45 -1.98 -12.38
CA LEU A 65 18.59 -2.74 -11.50
C LEU A 65 19.24 -4.05 -11.07
N ASP A 66 19.13 -4.36 -9.79
CA ASP A 66 19.53 -5.62 -9.20
C ASP A 66 18.40 -6.14 -8.32
N ALA A 67 18.28 -7.46 -8.19
CA ALA A 67 17.27 -8.06 -7.36
C ALA A 67 17.83 -9.19 -6.49
N GLU A 68 17.40 -9.22 -5.24
CA GLU A 68 17.70 -10.26 -4.25
C GLU A 68 16.38 -10.90 -3.81
N GLY A 69 16.28 -12.23 -3.90
CA GLY A 69 15.11 -13.00 -3.51
C GLY A 69 14.91 -14.22 -4.39
N ASP A 70 14.42 -15.31 -3.80
CA ASP A 70 14.36 -16.64 -4.44
C ASP A 70 13.12 -16.84 -5.33
N GLY A 71 12.25 -15.84 -5.41
CA GLY A 71 11.00 -15.92 -6.16
C GLY A 71 9.80 -16.19 -5.25
N LEU A 72 8.73 -16.72 -5.82
CA LEU A 72 7.48 -16.97 -5.11
C LEU A 72 7.60 -18.23 -4.25
N ASP A 73 7.21 -18.11 -2.98
CA ASP A 73 7.07 -19.27 -2.10
C ASP A 73 5.79 -20.06 -2.41
N ASP A 74 5.84 -21.38 -2.29
CA ASP A 74 4.75 -22.31 -2.63
C ASP A 74 3.46 -22.02 -1.83
N ASP A 75 3.57 -21.51 -0.60
CA ASP A 75 2.42 -21.23 0.27
C ASP A 75 1.97 -19.76 0.25
N LEU A 76 2.68 -18.90 -0.49
CA LEU A 76 2.44 -17.46 -0.61
C LEU A 76 2.49 -16.70 0.73
N THR A 77 3.13 -17.25 1.77
CA THR A 77 3.17 -16.65 3.10
C THR A 77 4.50 -15.99 3.46
N ASP A 78 5.60 -16.33 2.79
CA ASP A 78 6.94 -15.80 3.11
C ASP A 78 7.78 -15.45 1.87
N THR A 79 7.18 -14.76 0.90
CA THR A 79 7.95 -14.24 -0.23
C THR A 79 8.49 -12.85 0.08
N VAL A 80 9.81 -12.68 -0.01
CA VAL A 80 10.47 -11.37 0.07
C VAL A 80 11.43 -11.21 -1.10
N CYS A 81 11.28 -10.11 -1.84
CA CYS A 81 12.25 -9.70 -2.86
C CYS A 81 12.64 -8.23 -2.66
N ARG A 82 13.93 -7.94 -2.73
CA ARG A 82 14.46 -6.57 -2.78
C ARG A 82 14.90 -6.25 -4.19
N VAL A 83 14.44 -5.12 -4.71
CA VAL A 83 14.92 -4.58 -5.99
C VAL A 83 15.61 -3.26 -5.70
N SER A 84 16.87 -3.15 -6.12
CA SER A 84 17.69 -1.96 -5.94
C SER A 84 18.06 -1.36 -7.28
N LYS A 85 18.17 -0.03 -7.32
CA LYS A 85 18.70 0.72 -8.45
C LYS A 85 19.92 1.48 -8.00
N SER A 86 21.04 1.23 -8.67
CA SER A 86 22.31 1.86 -8.31
C SER A 86 23.21 2.11 -9.51
N SER A 87 24.03 3.17 -9.40
CA SER A 87 25.05 3.53 -10.37
C SER A 87 26.33 3.94 -9.63
N VAL A 88 27.47 3.81 -10.32
CA VAL A 88 28.78 4.27 -9.81
C VAL A 88 29.04 5.75 -10.15
N LEU A 89 28.12 6.41 -10.87
CA LEU A 89 28.24 7.81 -11.23
C LEU A 89 27.93 8.71 -10.02
N PRO A 90 28.74 9.76 -9.77
CA PRO A 90 28.45 10.72 -8.70
C PRO A 90 27.04 11.32 -8.85
N GLY A 91 26.30 11.38 -7.74
CA GLY A 91 24.96 11.99 -7.70
C GLY A 91 23.81 11.10 -8.20
N SER A 92 24.05 9.85 -8.60
CA SER A 92 23.01 8.96 -9.13
C SER A 92 21.99 8.48 -8.09
N GLY A 93 22.31 8.64 -6.80
CA GLY A 93 21.52 8.09 -5.70
C GLY A 93 21.54 6.55 -5.66
N LYS A 94 21.04 5.99 -4.56
CA LYS A 94 20.64 4.59 -4.46
C LYS A 94 19.18 4.58 -4.06
N SER A 95 18.40 3.76 -4.73
CA SER A 95 17.00 3.53 -4.36
C SER A 95 16.73 2.04 -4.25
N GLU A 96 15.79 1.70 -3.37
CA GLU A 96 15.41 0.32 -3.11
C GLU A 96 13.89 0.25 -2.90
N LEU A 97 13.32 -0.84 -3.38
CA LEU A 97 11.99 -1.28 -3.00
C LEU A 97 12.05 -2.72 -2.51
N THR A 98 11.14 -3.07 -1.61
CA THR A 98 10.93 -4.43 -1.13
C THR A 98 9.52 -4.86 -1.53
N VAL A 99 9.43 -5.94 -2.29
CA VAL A 99 8.18 -6.66 -2.58
C VAL A 99 8.03 -7.78 -1.56
N ARG A 100 6.86 -7.89 -0.95
CA ARG A 100 6.47 -9.00 -0.08
C ARG A 100 5.15 -9.60 -0.52
N VAL A 101 5.07 -10.93 -0.53
CA VAL A 101 3.80 -11.66 -0.64
C VAL A 101 3.63 -12.45 0.64
N TRP A 102 2.53 -12.20 1.35
CA TRP A 102 2.29 -12.82 2.64
C TRP A 102 0.81 -12.80 3.02
N ALA A 103 0.46 -13.66 3.97
CA ALA A 103 -0.88 -13.74 4.53
C ALA A 103 -1.09 -12.69 5.63
N GLU A 104 -2.22 -11.99 5.60
CA GLU A 104 -2.56 -10.89 6.52
C GLU A 104 -3.96 -11.11 7.11
N GLN A 105 -4.26 -10.55 8.28
CA GLN A 105 -5.63 -10.56 8.79
C GLN A 105 -6.51 -9.62 7.97
N GLY A 106 -7.69 -10.08 7.54
CA GLY A 106 -8.54 -9.31 6.63
C GLY A 106 -9.03 -7.99 7.21
N ASP A 107 -9.30 -7.95 8.51
CA ASP A 107 -9.65 -6.73 9.23
C ASP A 107 -8.41 -5.91 9.69
N GLY A 108 -7.21 -6.42 9.41
CA GLY A 108 -5.92 -5.77 9.56
C GLY A 108 -5.49 -4.99 8.31
N LEU A 109 -6.06 -5.28 7.12
CA LEU A 109 -5.72 -4.60 5.87
C LEU A 109 -5.99 -3.09 5.88
N LEU A 110 -7.03 -2.67 6.60
CA LEU A 110 -7.30 -1.27 6.94
C LEU A 110 -7.21 -1.06 8.47
N GLY A 111 -6.63 -2.02 9.18
CA GLY A 111 -6.40 -2.01 10.61
C GLY A 111 -5.01 -1.45 10.89
N VAL A 112 -4.94 -0.46 11.77
CA VAL A 112 -3.84 0.50 11.87
C VAL A 112 -2.67 -0.02 12.72
N GLU A 113 -2.37 -1.31 12.65
CA GLU A 113 -1.12 -1.83 13.20
C GLU A 113 0.02 -1.48 12.23
N HIS A 114 0.46 -0.22 12.32
CA HIS A 114 1.70 0.38 11.81
C HIS A 114 1.98 0.33 10.30
N LEU A 115 1.12 -0.28 9.51
CA LEU A 115 1.45 -0.60 8.13
C LEU A 115 0.92 0.37 7.09
N LEU A 116 0.02 1.31 7.37
CA LEU A 116 -0.45 2.26 6.35
C LEU A 116 -0.79 3.62 6.96
N ASP A 117 -0.35 4.68 6.29
CA ASP A 117 -0.85 6.03 6.56
C ASP A 117 -2.20 6.20 5.85
N LEU A 118 -3.24 5.57 6.41
CA LEU A 118 -4.60 5.54 5.84
C LEU A 118 -5.16 6.91 5.43
N PRO A 119 -5.04 8.00 6.23
CA PRO A 119 -5.56 9.30 5.83
C PRO A 119 -4.80 9.90 4.64
N ARG A 120 -3.57 9.46 4.36
CA ARG A 120 -2.77 9.87 3.18
C ARG A 120 -2.78 8.86 2.04
N THR A 121 -3.44 7.73 2.23
CA THR A 121 -3.48 6.65 1.23
C THR A 121 -4.38 7.05 0.05
N SER A 122 -3.93 6.77 -1.17
CA SER A 122 -4.78 6.77 -2.35
C SER A 122 -5.25 5.34 -2.61
N PHE A 123 -6.56 5.10 -2.57
CA PHE A 123 -7.13 3.76 -2.67
C PHE A 123 -7.60 3.43 -4.09
N PHE A 124 -7.62 2.15 -4.43
CA PHE A 124 -8.29 1.62 -5.63
C PHE A 124 -9.04 0.34 -5.25
N SER A 125 -10.14 0.06 -5.95
CA SER A 125 -11.09 -1.01 -5.62
C SER A 125 -11.66 -1.67 -6.87
N GLY A 126 -12.28 -2.84 -6.71
CA GLY A 126 -12.91 -3.60 -7.80
C GLY A 126 -12.23 -4.95 -8.02
N ALA A 127 -11.76 -5.23 -9.25
CA ALA A 127 -11.11 -6.51 -9.56
C ALA A 127 -9.79 -6.72 -8.79
N VAL A 128 -9.14 -5.63 -8.41
CA VAL A 128 -8.03 -5.61 -7.45
C VAL A 128 -8.30 -4.48 -6.47
N THR A 129 -8.25 -4.81 -5.19
CA THR A 129 -8.37 -3.85 -4.09
C THR A 129 -7.01 -3.52 -3.54
N GLY A 130 -6.71 -2.25 -3.30
CA GLY A 130 -5.43 -1.85 -2.76
C GLY A 130 -5.34 -0.37 -2.42
N GLY A 131 -4.13 0.06 -2.06
CA GLY A 131 -3.85 1.44 -1.76
C GLY A 131 -2.37 1.77 -1.81
N VAL A 132 -2.06 3.05 -2.01
CA VAL A 132 -0.71 3.60 -2.05
C VAL A 132 -0.60 4.80 -1.11
N ASP A 133 0.25 4.71 -0.11
CA ASP A 133 0.58 5.82 0.79
C ASP A 133 1.90 6.49 0.38
N THR A 134 2.54 7.21 1.30
CA THR A 134 3.79 7.94 1.02
C THR A 134 5.03 7.07 0.96
N ARG A 135 4.98 5.79 1.38
CA ARG A 135 6.15 4.90 1.46
C ARG A 135 5.89 3.47 1.02
N GLN A 136 4.62 3.08 0.89
CA GLN A 136 4.26 1.73 0.44
C GLN A 136 2.97 1.69 -0.34
N ALA A 137 2.79 0.56 -1.03
CA ALA A 137 1.61 0.18 -1.75
C ALA A 137 1.23 -1.26 -1.40
N TRP A 138 -0.06 -1.59 -1.50
CA TRP A 138 -0.54 -2.95 -1.31
C TRP A 138 -1.66 -3.28 -2.29
N ALA A 139 -1.80 -4.56 -2.61
CA ALA A 139 -2.88 -5.12 -3.40
C ALA A 139 -3.32 -6.48 -2.83
N LEU A 140 -4.62 -6.64 -2.66
CA LEU A 140 -5.26 -7.88 -2.23
C LEU A 140 -5.35 -8.86 -3.41
N LEU A 141 -4.85 -10.09 -3.21
CA LEU A 141 -4.99 -11.14 -4.21
C LEU A 141 -6.43 -11.69 -4.24
N PRO A 142 -6.84 -12.36 -5.33
CA PRO A 142 -8.11 -13.07 -5.42
C PRO A 142 -8.30 -14.10 -4.29
N GLU A 143 -9.57 -14.39 -3.95
CA GLU A 143 -9.91 -15.33 -2.87
C GLU A 143 -9.27 -16.71 -3.01
N LYS A 144 -9.07 -17.16 -4.25
CA LYS A 144 -8.43 -18.46 -4.56
C LYS A 144 -6.95 -18.49 -4.20
N CYS A 145 -6.30 -17.34 -4.07
CA CYS A 145 -4.90 -17.24 -3.63
C CYS A 145 -4.78 -17.22 -2.10
N TRP A 146 -5.89 -17.13 -1.39
CA TRP A 146 -5.86 -16.98 0.07
C TRP A 146 -5.53 -18.29 0.75
N THR A 147 -4.92 -18.19 1.93
CA THR A 147 -4.79 -19.34 2.81
C THR A 147 -6.17 -19.70 3.37
N ARG A 148 -6.25 -20.86 4.04
CA ARG A 148 -7.50 -21.26 4.72
C ARG A 148 -8.00 -20.19 5.70
N LYS A 149 -7.07 -19.52 6.39
CA LYS A 149 -7.36 -18.62 7.52
C LYS A 149 -7.27 -17.14 7.19
N GLN A 150 -6.49 -16.76 6.18
CA GLN A 150 -6.08 -15.38 5.98
C GLN A 150 -6.05 -15.01 4.49
N PRO A 151 -6.50 -13.81 4.11
CA PRO A 151 -6.22 -13.25 2.81
C PRO A 151 -4.71 -13.11 2.56
N VAL A 152 -4.32 -13.12 1.29
CA VAL A 152 -2.93 -12.91 0.87
C VAL A 152 -2.84 -11.59 0.11
N ILE A 153 -1.81 -10.81 0.42
CA ILE A 153 -1.55 -9.52 -0.22
C ILE A 153 -0.16 -9.48 -0.83
N VAL A 154 -0.03 -8.66 -1.87
CA VAL A 154 1.26 -8.11 -2.30
C VAL A 154 1.44 -6.77 -1.62
N ARG A 155 2.58 -6.57 -0.96
CA ARG A 155 3.01 -5.30 -0.39
C ARG A 155 4.32 -4.86 -1.04
N VAL A 156 4.41 -3.59 -1.38
CA VAL A 156 5.60 -2.97 -1.96
C VAL A 156 5.97 -1.79 -1.08
N SER A 157 7.14 -1.80 -0.45
CA SER A 157 7.64 -0.66 0.33
C SER A 157 8.90 -0.10 -0.30
N THR A 158 9.17 1.19 -0.08
CA THR A 158 10.41 1.84 -0.53
C THR A 158 11.08 2.57 0.63
N THR A 159 12.39 2.78 0.51
CA THR A 159 13.19 3.54 1.49
C THR A 159 12.96 5.05 1.39
N GLY A 160 12.56 5.55 0.22
CA GLY A 160 12.24 6.95 -0.03
C GLY A 160 10.73 7.23 -0.08
N PRO A 161 10.32 8.51 -0.24
CA PRO A 161 8.91 8.83 -0.44
C PRO A 161 8.45 8.41 -1.86
N ILE A 162 7.22 7.91 -1.94
CA ILE A 162 6.50 7.68 -3.19
C ILE A 162 5.96 9.02 -3.71
N THR A 163 6.46 9.45 -4.86
CA THR A 163 6.04 10.70 -5.52
C THR A 163 5.00 10.47 -6.62
N ASP A 164 5.02 9.30 -7.26
CA ASP A 164 4.03 8.89 -8.27
C ASP A 164 3.20 7.71 -7.75
N ARG A 165 2.07 8.03 -7.09
CA ARG A 165 1.16 7.02 -6.54
C ARG A 165 0.50 6.17 -7.64
N ALA A 166 0.30 6.71 -8.84
CA ALA A 166 -0.32 5.97 -9.94
C ALA A 166 0.63 4.92 -10.51
N ALA A 167 1.91 5.28 -10.71
CA ALA A 167 2.94 4.33 -11.11
C ALA A 167 3.11 3.21 -10.08
N PHE A 168 3.13 3.54 -8.79
CA PHE A 168 3.19 2.52 -7.72
C PHE A 168 1.96 1.62 -7.68
N ALA A 169 0.75 2.16 -7.86
CA ALA A 169 -0.46 1.33 -7.92
C ALA A 169 -0.45 0.39 -9.13
N ALA A 170 0.03 0.86 -10.29
CA ALA A 170 0.23 0.03 -11.48
C ALA A 170 1.27 -1.07 -11.25
N PHE A 171 2.41 -0.72 -10.66
CA PHE A 171 3.48 -1.67 -10.29
C PHE A 171 2.96 -2.76 -9.33
N THR A 172 2.27 -2.36 -8.26
CA THR A 172 1.75 -3.30 -7.26
C THR A 172 0.65 -4.19 -7.84
N THR A 173 -0.21 -3.65 -8.71
CA THR A 173 -1.23 -4.44 -9.43
C THR A 173 -0.59 -5.42 -10.42
N GLY A 174 0.42 -4.98 -11.17
CA GLY A 174 1.18 -5.84 -12.09
C GLY A 174 1.91 -6.97 -11.36
N THR A 175 2.47 -6.67 -10.19
CA THR A 175 3.11 -7.68 -9.32
C THR A 175 2.07 -8.67 -8.79
N ALA A 176 0.93 -8.19 -8.28
CA ALA A 176 -0.18 -9.05 -7.86
C ALA A 176 -0.68 -9.96 -9.00
N ARG A 177 -0.75 -9.44 -10.23
CA ARG A 177 -1.09 -10.22 -11.42
C ARG A 177 -0.06 -11.31 -11.71
N SER A 178 1.24 -11.00 -11.65
CA SER A 178 2.30 -12.00 -11.81
C SER A 178 2.22 -13.10 -10.74
N VAL A 179 1.97 -12.72 -9.48
CA VAL A 179 1.79 -13.67 -8.37
C VAL A 179 0.58 -14.57 -8.61
N ALA A 180 -0.58 -13.99 -8.93
CA ALA A 180 -1.81 -14.76 -9.17
C ALA A 180 -1.68 -15.73 -10.35
N ALA A 181 -0.98 -15.31 -11.41
CA ALA A 181 -0.69 -16.15 -12.57
C ALA A 181 0.28 -17.30 -12.24
N ALA A 182 1.36 -17.01 -11.50
CA ALA A 182 2.35 -18.01 -11.10
C ALA A 182 1.77 -19.04 -10.13
N ALA A 183 0.89 -18.63 -9.21
CA ALA A 183 0.18 -19.51 -8.28
C ALA A 183 -1.09 -20.14 -8.89
N HIS A 184 -1.40 -19.87 -10.16
CA HIS A 184 -2.60 -20.36 -10.85
C HIS A 184 -3.92 -20.10 -10.11
N CYS A 185 -3.99 -18.99 -9.37
CA CYS A 185 -5.11 -18.69 -8.49
C CYS A 185 -6.01 -17.55 -9.01
N GLY A 186 -5.71 -16.96 -10.17
CA GLY A 186 -6.66 -16.10 -10.89
C GLY A 186 -6.02 -15.18 -11.91
N ASP A 187 -6.87 -14.55 -12.71
CA ASP A 187 -6.48 -13.55 -13.69
C ASP A 187 -6.82 -12.16 -13.16
N LEU A 188 -5.79 -11.32 -12.98
CA LEU A 188 -5.93 -9.93 -12.57
C LEU A 188 -5.74 -8.98 -13.77
N PRO A 189 -6.36 -7.80 -13.76
CA PRO A 189 -6.15 -6.78 -14.77
C PRO A 189 -4.70 -6.28 -14.78
N GLU A 190 -4.30 -5.70 -15.90
CA GLU A 190 -2.96 -5.10 -16.04
C GLU A 190 -2.79 -3.81 -15.24
N LYS A 191 -3.88 -3.07 -15.05
CA LYS A 191 -3.90 -1.77 -14.40
C LYS A 191 -4.89 -1.80 -13.23
N PRO A 192 -4.64 -1.02 -12.16
CA PRO A 192 -5.59 -0.85 -11.08
C PRO A 192 -6.86 -0.17 -11.58
N GLY A 193 -7.92 -0.28 -10.78
CA GLY A 193 -9.07 0.62 -10.91
C GLY A 193 -8.67 2.10 -10.68
N PRO A 194 -9.60 3.04 -10.87
CA PRO A 194 -9.35 4.46 -10.63
C PRO A 194 -8.82 4.70 -9.20
N LEU A 195 -7.71 5.43 -9.09
CA LEU A 195 -7.19 5.84 -7.78
C LEU A 195 -8.06 6.98 -7.22
N VAL A 196 -8.46 6.82 -5.97
CA VAL A 196 -9.14 7.83 -5.17
C VAL A 196 -8.12 8.44 -4.21
N PRO A 197 -7.60 9.65 -4.48
CA PRO A 197 -6.63 10.30 -3.61
C PRO A 197 -7.29 10.84 -2.33
N PRO A 198 -6.50 11.13 -1.28
CA PRO A 198 -6.98 11.96 -0.19
C PRO A 198 -7.38 13.35 -0.72
N VAL A 199 -8.32 14.02 -0.04
CA VAL A 199 -8.78 15.35 -0.48
C VAL A 199 -7.68 16.40 -0.34
N SER A 200 -6.73 16.18 0.57
CA SER A 200 -5.55 17.03 0.80
C SER A 200 -4.43 16.20 1.41
N ASP A 201 -3.18 16.55 1.09
CA ASP A 201 -1.99 15.96 1.72
C ASP A 201 -1.75 16.47 3.15
N GLU A 202 -2.42 17.56 3.54
CA GLU A 202 -2.43 18.11 4.89
C GLU A 202 -3.81 18.01 5.54
N ALA A 203 -3.82 17.83 6.86
CA ALA A 203 -5.03 17.87 7.65
C ALA A 203 -5.61 19.29 7.67
N ARG A 204 -6.94 19.39 7.58
CA ARG A 204 -7.66 20.68 7.46
C ARG A 204 -8.71 20.79 8.57
N PRO A 205 -9.13 22.00 8.96
CA PRO A 205 -10.20 22.15 9.94
C PRO A 205 -11.49 21.41 9.52
N VAL A 206 -12.13 20.75 10.47
CA VAL A 206 -13.47 20.16 10.26
C VAL A 206 -14.50 21.27 9.98
N SER A 207 -15.49 20.97 9.13
CA SER A 207 -16.63 21.87 8.94
C SER A 207 -17.71 21.54 9.99
N GLU A 208 -18.41 22.56 10.51
CA GLU A 208 -19.51 22.30 11.46
C GLU A 208 -20.60 21.44 10.79
N GLY A 209 -21.04 20.37 11.48
CA GLY A 209 -22.09 19.47 11.01
C GLY A 209 -21.69 18.48 9.91
N ARG A 210 -20.43 18.51 9.46
CA ARG A 210 -19.88 17.59 8.47
C ARG A 210 -18.44 17.24 8.82
N VAL A 211 -18.23 16.01 9.25
CA VAL A 211 -16.91 15.49 9.61
C VAL A 211 -16.55 14.40 8.62
N CYS A 212 -15.37 14.50 8.01
CA CYS A 212 -14.86 13.57 7.01
C CYS A 212 -15.78 13.40 5.78
N GLY A 213 -16.62 14.39 5.49
CA GLY A 213 -17.64 14.29 4.44
C GLY A 213 -18.85 13.43 4.80
N LEU A 214 -18.97 12.99 6.06
CA LEU A 214 -20.17 12.36 6.60
C LEU A 214 -21.09 13.45 7.18
N ASP A 215 -22.29 13.56 6.65
CA ASP A 215 -23.31 14.49 7.15
C ASP A 215 -23.84 14.01 8.51
N GLY A 216 -24.20 14.97 9.39
CA GLY A 216 -24.78 14.66 10.70
C GLY A 216 -23.77 14.25 11.79
N VAL A 217 -22.50 14.07 11.45
CA VAL A 217 -21.43 13.86 12.42
C VAL A 217 -20.95 15.22 12.94
N SER A 218 -20.91 15.39 14.26
CA SER A 218 -20.43 16.60 14.94
C SER A 218 -19.33 16.25 15.93
N VAL A 219 -18.31 17.12 16.02
CA VAL A 219 -17.25 17.04 17.03
C VAL A 219 -17.64 17.71 18.35
N ARG A 220 -18.72 18.50 18.38
CA ARG A 220 -19.12 19.26 19.58
C ARG A 220 -19.51 18.32 20.73
N GLY A 221 -18.90 18.53 21.90
CA GLY A 221 -19.10 17.66 23.08
C GLY A 221 -18.47 16.27 22.93
N ARG A 222 -17.63 16.09 21.89
CA ARG A 222 -16.95 14.83 21.56
C ARG A 222 -15.45 15.04 21.34
N VAL A 223 -14.93 16.17 21.78
CA VAL A 223 -13.52 16.51 21.87
C VAL A 223 -13.34 17.39 23.10
N PRO A 224 -12.12 17.53 23.65
CA PRO A 224 -11.87 18.44 24.75
C PRO A 224 -12.33 19.88 24.42
N GLU A 225 -12.83 20.58 25.43
CA GLU A 225 -13.36 21.93 25.25
C GLU A 225 -12.29 22.90 24.75
N GLY A 226 -12.64 23.74 23.78
CA GLY A 226 -11.72 24.73 23.18
C GLY A 226 -10.71 24.15 22.20
N THR A 227 -10.65 22.83 22.02
CA THR A 227 -9.72 22.20 21.09
C THR A 227 -10.25 22.26 19.66
N LYS A 228 -9.39 22.74 18.74
CA LYS A 228 -9.67 22.73 17.31
C LYS A 228 -9.42 21.33 16.75
N VAL A 229 -10.31 20.88 15.86
CA VAL A 229 -10.24 19.55 15.24
C VAL A 229 -9.89 19.67 13.77
N LEU A 230 -8.94 18.84 13.34
CA LEU A 230 -8.54 18.70 11.95
C LEU A 230 -8.99 17.33 11.42
N GLU A 231 -9.28 17.25 10.13
CA GLU A 231 -9.59 16.02 9.40
C GLU A 231 -8.62 15.81 8.23
N GLN A 232 -8.33 14.55 7.93
CA GLN A 232 -7.59 14.15 6.74
C GLN A 232 -8.08 12.80 6.24
N GLY A 233 -8.29 12.66 4.93
CA GLY A 233 -8.79 11.42 4.35
C GLY A 233 -9.34 11.59 2.95
N GLN A 234 -10.06 10.58 2.46
CA GLN A 234 -10.69 10.58 1.14
C GLN A 234 -12.08 11.23 1.19
N LYS A 235 -12.59 11.63 0.03
CA LYS A 235 -13.97 12.10 -0.12
C LYS A 235 -14.93 10.92 -0.01
N ALA A 236 -15.93 10.99 0.87
CA ALA A 236 -17.02 10.04 0.95
C ALA A 236 -18.14 10.36 -0.08
N PRO A 237 -18.90 9.36 -0.56
CA PRO A 237 -18.61 7.93 -0.47
C PRO A 237 -17.54 7.50 -1.50
N ALA A 238 -16.80 6.42 -1.20
CA ALA A 238 -15.84 5.78 -2.11
C ALA A 238 -15.85 4.26 -1.91
N GLY A 239 -15.29 3.50 -2.87
CA GLY A 239 -15.24 2.02 -2.76
C GLY A 239 -14.50 1.56 -1.50
N LEU A 240 -13.33 2.13 -1.27
CA LEU A 240 -12.61 2.15 0.01
C LEU A 240 -12.48 3.60 0.46
N TRP A 241 -12.71 3.85 1.74
CA TRP A 241 -12.66 5.17 2.33
C TRP A 241 -12.06 5.12 3.74
N SER A 242 -11.23 6.10 4.05
CA SER A 242 -10.72 6.34 5.38
C SER A 242 -10.68 7.84 5.67
N CYS A 243 -10.85 8.19 6.94
CA CYS A 243 -10.59 9.53 7.43
C CYS A 243 -10.13 9.50 8.89
N SER A 244 -9.10 10.29 9.18
CA SER A 244 -8.58 10.48 10.53
C SER A 244 -8.87 11.89 11.02
N LEU A 245 -9.23 11.98 12.29
CA LEU A 245 -9.37 13.22 13.05
C LEU A 245 -8.13 13.43 13.91
N PHE A 246 -7.73 14.68 14.04
CA PHE A 246 -6.60 15.12 14.83
C PHE A 246 -7.03 16.28 15.71
N LEU A 247 -6.54 16.31 16.96
CA LEU A 247 -6.66 17.47 17.82
C LEU A 247 -5.47 18.41 17.55
N ASP A 248 -5.77 19.69 17.31
CA ASP A 248 -4.80 20.77 17.22
C ASP A 248 -4.48 21.24 18.64
N ASP A 249 -3.71 20.41 19.36
CA ASP A 249 -3.34 20.58 20.77
C ASP A 249 -1.81 20.43 20.98
N ASP A 250 -1.37 20.50 22.23
CA ASP A 250 0.05 20.41 22.63
C ASP A 250 0.56 18.95 22.75
N SER A 251 -0.14 17.97 22.17
CA SER A 251 0.27 16.56 22.19
C SER A 251 1.72 16.35 21.72
N SER A 252 2.37 15.30 22.21
CA SER A 252 3.70 14.92 21.72
C SER A 252 3.68 14.50 20.24
N GLY A 253 4.83 14.47 19.57
CA GLY A 253 4.91 14.17 18.14
C GLY A 253 4.30 12.82 17.74
N ILE A 254 4.53 11.76 18.53
CA ILE A 254 3.98 10.42 18.26
C ILE A 254 2.47 10.39 18.48
N VAL A 255 2.00 11.03 19.56
CA VAL A 255 0.57 11.12 19.88
C VAL A 255 -0.18 11.90 18.81
N ARG A 256 0.35 13.04 18.39
CA ARG A 256 -0.21 13.85 17.30
C ARG A 256 -0.21 13.10 15.96
N ALA A 257 0.83 12.33 15.68
CA ALA A 257 0.92 11.55 14.44
C ALA A 257 -0.12 10.41 14.37
N ASP A 258 -0.44 9.78 15.50
CA ASP A 258 -1.47 8.73 15.56
C ASP A 258 -2.91 9.28 15.49
N GLY A 259 -3.09 10.52 15.98
CA GLY A 259 -4.35 11.26 15.90
C GLY A 259 -5.35 10.91 17.00
N PHE A 260 -6.59 11.37 16.82
CA PHE A 260 -7.70 11.24 17.76
C PHE A 260 -8.60 10.06 17.45
N MET A 261 -9.07 9.95 16.20
CA MET A 261 -9.96 8.87 15.78
C MET A 261 -9.74 8.60 14.30
N THR A 262 -9.70 7.34 13.90
CA THR A 262 -9.68 6.95 12.48
C THR A 262 -10.94 6.17 12.16
N TYR A 263 -11.62 6.55 11.08
CA TYR A 263 -12.81 5.89 10.56
C TYR A 263 -12.51 5.30 9.20
N THR A 264 -13.05 4.11 8.94
CA THR A 264 -12.87 3.39 7.68
C THR A 264 -14.20 2.80 7.25
N ALA A 265 -14.48 2.88 5.95
CA ALA A 265 -15.64 2.26 5.33
C ALA A 265 -15.25 1.63 4.00
N SER A 266 -15.89 0.51 3.66
CA SER A 266 -15.68 -0.15 2.36
C SER A 266 -16.95 -0.81 1.86
N ARG A 267 -17.26 -0.60 0.58
CA ARG A 267 -18.27 -1.36 -0.17
C ARG A 267 -17.64 -2.38 -1.12
N ASP A 268 -16.32 -2.53 -1.09
CA ASP A 268 -15.63 -3.47 -1.98
C ASP A 268 -15.91 -4.92 -1.52
N PRO A 269 -16.51 -5.75 -2.38
CA PRO A 269 -16.85 -7.14 -2.04
C PRO A 269 -15.61 -7.99 -1.78
N LEU A 270 -14.49 -7.79 -2.50
CA LEU A 270 -13.26 -8.54 -2.28
C LEU A 270 -12.68 -8.20 -0.90
N PHE A 271 -12.72 -6.93 -0.52
CA PHE A 271 -12.32 -6.48 0.81
C PHE A 271 -13.21 -7.07 1.90
N THR A 272 -14.53 -7.04 1.72
CA THR A 272 -15.46 -7.57 2.71
C THR A 272 -15.30 -9.08 2.87
N ALA A 273 -15.06 -9.82 1.78
CA ALA A 273 -14.73 -11.23 1.83
C ALA A 273 -13.44 -11.49 2.63
N ALA A 274 -12.43 -10.62 2.48
CA ALA A 274 -11.20 -10.69 3.27
C ALA A 274 -11.49 -10.49 4.76
N VAL A 275 -12.25 -9.45 5.13
CA VAL A 275 -12.64 -9.17 6.52
C VAL A 275 -13.38 -10.35 7.16
N ARG A 276 -14.26 -11.05 6.42
CA ARG A 276 -14.97 -12.23 6.94
C ARG A 276 -14.05 -13.38 7.36
N LYS A 277 -12.78 -13.41 6.92
CA LYS A 277 -11.78 -14.38 7.37
C LYS A 277 -11.22 -14.05 8.75
N ALA A 278 -11.42 -12.83 9.26
CA ALA A 278 -10.93 -12.41 10.56
C ALA A 278 -11.50 -13.32 11.68
N PRO A 279 -10.64 -13.87 12.55
CA PRO A 279 -11.07 -14.66 13.69
C PRO A 279 -12.06 -13.89 14.57
N GLY A 280 -13.12 -14.57 15.01
CA GLY A 280 -14.13 -13.95 15.89
C GLY A 280 -15.26 -13.21 15.14
N THR A 281 -15.23 -13.14 13.81
CA THR A 281 -16.36 -12.63 13.03
C THR A 281 -17.60 -13.50 13.27
N THR A 282 -18.63 -12.91 13.87
CA THR A 282 -19.85 -13.62 14.30
C THR A 282 -21.10 -12.84 13.92
N ARG A 283 -22.26 -13.51 13.88
CA ARG A 283 -23.54 -12.82 13.71
C ARG A 283 -23.87 -12.06 14.99
N GLY A 284 -24.23 -10.79 14.85
CA GLY A 284 -24.63 -9.93 15.95
C GLY A 284 -25.60 -8.86 15.48
N LYS A 285 -25.57 -7.71 16.17
CA LYS A 285 -26.41 -6.56 15.85
C LYS A 285 -25.56 -5.32 15.66
N ALA A 286 -25.94 -4.48 14.71
CA ALA A 286 -25.43 -3.12 14.60
C ALA A 286 -26.01 -2.24 15.72
N PRO A 287 -25.46 -1.03 15.95
CA PRO A 287 -25.94 -0.11 16.98
C PRO A 287 -27.41 0.32 16.80
N ASP A 288 -27.92 0.30 15.57
CA ASP A 288 -29.34 0.54 15.23
C ASP A 288 -30.23 -0.71 15.44
N GLY A 289 -29.67 -1.81 15.95
CA GLY A 289 -30.39 -3.04 16.30
C GLY A 289 -30.58 -4.05 15.18
N ARG A 290 -30.24 -3.72 13.93
CA ARG A 290 -30.38 -4.66 12.80
C ARG A 290 -29.31 -5.73 12.81
N ALA A 291 -29.56 -6.85 12.13
CA ALA A 291 -28.57 -7.92 12.01
C ALA A 291 -27.31 -7.44 11.26
N ALA A 292 -26.14 -7.80 11.77
CA ALA A 292 -24.85 -7.51 11.17
C ALA A 292 -23.85 -8.65 11.45
N GLU A 293 -22.75 -8.70 10.71
CA GLU A 293 -21.61 -9.52 11.09
C GLU A 293 -20.66 -8.65 11.91
N VAL A 294 -20.48 -8.98 13.18
CA VAL A 294 -19.63 -8.25 14.12
C VAL A 294 -18.26 -8.90 14.12
N VAL A 295 -17.24 -8.11 13.75
CA VAL A 295 -15.83 -8.55 13.79
C VAL A 295 -15.29 -8.32 15.20
N ASN A 296 -15.50 -7.12 15.74
CA ASN A 296 -15.28 -6.77 17.14
C ASN A 296 -16.15 -5.55 17.52
N THR A 297 -15.96 -4.96 18.70
CA THR A 297 -16.76 -3.83 19.19
C THR A 297 -16.69 -2.56 18.31
N GLN A 298 -15.67 -2.44 17.46
CA GLN A 298 -15.39 -1.26 16.65
C GLN A 298 -15.28 -1.58 15.15
N LYS A 299 -15.67 -2.80 14.74
CA LYS A 299 -15.58 -3.28 13.36
C LYS A 299 -16.77 -4.18 13.03
N MET A 300 -17.47 -3.91 11.94
CA MET A 300 -18.59 -4.75 11.49
C MET A 300 -18.80 -4.72 9.98
N ILE A 301 -19.54 -5.70 9.50
CA ILE A 301 -20.07 -5.76 8.14
C ILE A 301 -21.59 -5.63 8.23
N LEU A 302 -22.10 -4.57 7.64
CA LEU A 302 -23.48 -4.18 7.65
C LEU A 302 -24.16 -4.62 6.34
N PRO A 303 -25.22 -5.45 6.39
CA PRO A 303 -25.98 -5.74 5.18
C PRO A 303 -26.73 -4.49 4.71
N CYS A 304 -26.66 -4.24 3.40
CA CYS A 304 -27.38 -3.16 2.73
C CYS A 304 -28.59 -3.75 2.00
N ALA A 305 -29.69 -3.00 1.92
CA ALA A 305 -30.90 -3.46 1.21
C ALA A 305 -30.65 -3.62 -0.30
N GLN A 306 -29.74 -2.80 -0.86
CA GLN A 306 -29.31 -2.86 -2.25
C GLN A 306 -27.79 -2.76 -2.34
N GLY A 307 -27.21 -3.59 -3.21
CA GLY A 307 -25.78 -3.64 -3.48
C GLY A 307 -24.97 -4.40 -2.41
N ASP A 308 -23.66 -4.24 -2.50
CA ASP A 308 -22.72 -4.94 -1.62
C ASP A 308 -22.83 -4.46 -0.16
N PRO A 309 -22.55 -5.34 0.81
CA PRO A 309 -22.50 -4.99 2.22
C PRO A 309 -21.46 -3.91 2.50
N LEU A 310 -21.68 -3.15 3.57
CA LEU A 310 -20.82 -2.06 4.01
C LEU A 310 -19.98 -2.51 5.20
N TYR A 311 -18.67 -2.63 5.00
CA TYR A 311 -17.73 -2.73 6.11
C TYR A 311 -17.56 -1.36 6.77
N LEU A 312 -17.56 -1.34 8.09
CA LEU A 312 -17.35 -0.18 8.93
C LEU A 312 -16.34 -0.51 10.02
N ALA A 313 -15.36 0.37 10.20
CA ALA A 313 -14.40 0.28 11.28
C ALA A 313 -14.07 1.65 11.87
N MET A 314 -13.80 1.64 13.16
CA MET A 314 -13.29 2.80 13.89
C MET A 314 -12.09 2.36 14.73
N ARG A 315 -11.11 3.25 14.86
CA ARG A 315 -10.00 3.05 15.78
C ARG A 315 -9.76 4.32 16.61
N PRO A 316 -9.78 4.24 17.94
CA PRO A 316 -9.31 5.32 18.79
C PRO A 316 -7.81 5.53 18.60
N GLY A 317 -7.41 6.77 18.40
CA GLY A 317 -6.00 7.16 18.38
C GLY A 317 -5.49 7.56 19.77
N MET A 318 -4.17 7.74 19.87
CA MET A 318 -3.49 8.11 21.12
C MET A 318 -4.03 9.41 21.73
N GLN A 319 -4.39 10.43 20.92
CA GLN A 319 -4.97 11.67 21.46
C GLN A 319 -6.31 11.41 22.18
N TYR A 320 -7.14 10.50 21.68
CA TYR A 320 -8.36 10.12 22.38
C TYR A 320 -8.05 9.39 23.69
N LEU A 321 -7.11 8.44 23.66
CA LEU A 321 -6.76 7.67 24.85
C LEU A 321 -6.23 8.55 25.99
N GLU A 322 -5.42 9.57 25.67
CA GLU A 322 -4.91 10.53 26.66
C GLU A 322 -5.98 11.51 27.14
N ALA A 323 -6.86 11.98 26.26
CA ALA A 323 -7.86 12.99 26.60
C ALA A 323 -9.10 12.44 27.31
N ARG A 324 -9.48 11.17 27.09
CA ARG A 324 -10.83 10.67 27.43
C ARG A 324 -11.22 10.83 28.90
N GLU A 325 -10.31 10.55 29.83
CA GLU A 325 -10.61 10.54 31.26
C GLU A 325 -10.65 11.96 31.83
N ALA A 326 -9.65 12.77 31.49
CA ALA A 326 -9.54 14.15 31.96
C ALA A 326 -10.67 15.05 31.40
N ALA A 327 -11.08 14.83 30.15
CA ALA A 327 -12.11 15.63 29.50
C ALA A 327 -13.52 15.01 29.58
N GLY A 328 -13.69 13.86 30.24
CA GLY A 328 -14.99 13.18 30.36
C GLY A 328 -15.63 12.85 29.00
N LEU A 329 -14.82 12.40 28.04
CA LEU A 329 -15.28 12.14 26.68
C LEU A 329 -16.20 10.91 26.62
N PRO A 330 -17.10 10.83 25.62
CA PRO A 330 -17.92 9.64 25.38
C PRO A 330 -17.09 8.36 25.22
N THR A 331 -17.73 7.21 25.41
CA THR A 331 -17.07 5.91 25.22
C THR A 331 -16.83 5.64 23.72
N THR A 332 -15.93 4.72 23.39
CA THR A 332 -15.70 4.35 21.98
C THR A 332 -16.97 3.83 21.31
N ASP A 333 -17.85 3.18 22.05
CA ASP A 333 -19.11 2.64 21.52
C ASP A 333 -20.05 3.79 21.11
N ASP A 334 -20.04 4.91 21.85
CA ASP A 334 -20.82 6.11 21.51
C ASP A 334 -20.32 6.80 20.24
N TYR A 335 -19.01 6.78 19.97
CA TYR A 335 -18.47 7.25 18.69
C TYR A 335 -18.82 6.29 17.55
N PHE A 336 -18.67 4.98 17.79
CA PHE A 336 -18.89 3.97 16.78
C PHE A 336 -20.36 3.90 16.34
N ALA A 337 -21.30 4.05 17.27
CA ALA A 337 -22.73 4.11 16.96
C ALA A 337 -23.07 5.27 16.02
N ARG A 338 -22.57 6.48 16.31
CA ARG A 338 -22.81 7.67 15.48
C ARG A 338 -22.12 7.59 14.13
N PHE A 339 -20.90 7.07 14.11
CA PHE A 339 -20.20 6.79 12.87
C PHE A 339 -20.99 5.81 12.00
N THR A 340 -21.49 4.72 12.59
CA THR A 340 -22.27 3.70 11.88
C THR A 340 -23.54 4.28 11.26
N GLU A 341 -24.27 5.11 12.01
CA GLU A 341 -25.47 5.81 11.54
C GLU A 341 -25.16 6.70 10.31
N ALA A 342 -24.21 7.62 10.46
CA ALA A 342 -23.87 8.59 9.40
C ALA A 342 -23.21 7.94 8.17
N ALA A 343 -22.36 6.93 8.38
CA ALA A 343 -21.74 6.18 7.29
C ALA A 343 -22.78 5.31 6.57
N ALA A 344 -23.69 4.65 7.29
CA ALA A 344 -24.78 3.91 6.65
C ALA A 344 -25.62 4.82 5.75
N GLU A 345 -25.95 6.03 6.19
CA GLU A 345 -26.66 7.01 5.35
C GLU A 345 -25.83 7.42 4.12
N THR A 346 -24.60 7.89 4.33
CA THR A 346 -23.72 8.41 3.27
C THR A 346 -23.43 7.35 2.19
N PHE A 347 -23.30 6.09 2.59
CA PHE A 347 -22.99 4.98 1.69
C PHE A 347 -24.23 4.25 1.15
N GLY A 348 -25.44 4.74 1.45
CA GLY A 348 -26.70 4.19 0.92
C GLY A 348 -27.10 2.84 1.53
N CYS A 349 -26.70 2.61 2.78
CA CYS A 349 -26.97 1.41 3.57
C CYS A 349 -27.75 1.72 4.85
N ALA A 350 -28.43 2.87 4.93
CA ALA A 350 -29.29 3.22 6.06
C ALA A 350 -30.41 2.16 6.25
N ALA A 351 -30.81 1.96 7.50
CA ALA A 351 -32.00 1.16 7.78
C ALA A 351 -33.23 1.83 7.12
N PRO A 352 -34.22 1.06 6.65
CA PRO A 352 -35.49 1.64 6.22
C PRO A 352 -36.05 2.49 7.36
N ALA A 353 -36.47 3.73 7.08
CA ALA A 353 -37.18 4.52 8.06
C ALA A 353 -38.39 3.71 8.54
N THR A 354 -38.42 3.35 9.82
CA THR A 354 -39.61 2.78 10.44
C THR A 354 -40.67 3.88 10.46
N GLY A 355 -41.61 3.79 9.52
CA GLY A 355 -42.79 4.66 9.47
C GLY A 355 -43.80 4.37 10.56
#